data_AF-D4I314-F1
#
_entry.id   AF-D4I314-F1
#
_cell.length_a   1.000
_cell.length_b   1.000
_cell.length_c   1.000
_cell.angle_alpha   90.00
_cell.angle_beta   90.00
_cell.angle_gamma   90.00
#
_symmetry.space_group_name_H-M   'P 1'
#
loop_
_entity.id
_entity.type
_entity.pdbx_description
1 polymer ?
#
loop_
_entity_poly.entity_id
_entity_poly.type
_entity_poly.pdbx_seq_one_letter_code
_entity_poly.pdbx_strand_id
1 'polypeptide(L)'
;MLLTRDDVNRRAKQTLKRQFANGIQHVRGHIDIYDPTPTALKAMPEVKQKMASWVDIPQEGILCCPDGEALLELGLLPGADAIGAIPHGVFTYEYGVKWLPAGEYPFAGAF
;
A
#
# COMPACT_ATOMS: atom_id res chain seq x y z
N MET A 1 5.55 14.14 12.55
CA MET A 1 4.19 14.67 12.28
C MET A 1 3.27 13.45 12.22
N LEU A 2 2.23 13.38 13.05
CA LEU A 2 1.35 12.20 13.11
C LEU A 2 0.44 12.18 11.88
N LEU A 3 0.37 11.05 11.18
CA LEU A 3 -0.50 10.86 10.03
C LEU A 3 -1.94 10.62 10.50
N THR A 4 -2.91 11.40 10.02
CA THR A 4 -4.33 11.19 10.34
C THR A 4 -5.11 10.64 9.15
N ARG A 5 -6.24 9.98 9.43
CA ARG A 5 -7.18 9.48 8.41
C ARG A 5 -7.68 10.60 7.49
N ASP A 6 -7.97 11.77 8.05
CA ASP A 6 -8.46 12.92 7.27
C ASP A 6 -7.37 13.49 6.35
N ASP A 7 -6.12 13.52 6.82
CA ASP A 7 -5.00 13.94 6.00
C ASP A 7 -4.75 13.01 4.82
N VAL A 8 -4.87 11.69 5.02
CA VAL A 8 -4.77 10.69 3.94
C VAL A 8 -5.89 10.90 2.94
N ASN A 9 -7.14 10.95 3.42
CA ASN A 9 -8.32 11.15 2.59
C ASN A 9 -8.23 12.41 1.73
N ARG A 10 -7.86 13.55 2.33
CA ARG A 10 -7.76 14.84 1.64
C ARG A 10 -6.70 14.81 0.55
N ARG A 11 -5.49 14.34 0.87
CA ARG A 11 -4.36 14.34 -0.07
C ARG A 11 -4.55 13.33 -1.19
N ALA A 12 -5.00 12.11 -0.89
CA ALA A 12 -5.23 11.07 -1.89
C ALA A 12 -6.28 11.51 -2.92
N LYS A 13 -7.44 12.02 -2.48
CA LYS A 13 -8.49 12.51 -3.38
C LYS A 13 -8.02 13.68 -4.22
N GLN A 14 -7.24 14.60 -3.65
CA GLN A 14 -6.71 15.74 -4.40
C GLN A 14 -5.80 15.27 -5.55
N THR A 15 -4.91 14.30 -5.29
CA THR A 15 -4.03 13.73 -6.30
C THR A 15 -4.81 12.96 -7.37
N LEU A 16 -5.77 12.12 -6.97
CA LEU A 16 -6.59 11.34 -7.90
C LEU A 16 -7.42 12.23 -8.82
N LYS A 17 -7.99 13.34 -8.30
CA LYS A 17 -8.67 14.34 -9.14
C LYS A 17 -7.75 14.95 -10.19
N ARG A 18 -6.49 15.23 -9.84
CA ARG A 18 -5.49 15.74 -10.79
C ARG A 18 -5.15 14.69 -11.84
N GLN A 19 -4.98 13.43 -11.44
CA GLN A 19 -4.70 12.34 -12.38
C GLN A 19 -5.88 12.13 -13.34
N PHE A 20 -7.11 12.12 -12.84
CA PHE A 20 -8.32 12.05 -13.66
C PHE A 20 -8.44 13.22 -14.65
N ALA A 21 -8.14 14.45 -14.21
CA ALA A 21 -8.12 15.62 -15.09
C ALA A 21 -7.10 15.51 -16.24
N ASN A 22 -6.09 14.63 -16.10
CA ASN A 22 -5.11 14.31 -17.13
C ASN A 22 -5.44 13.00 -17.88
N GLY A 23 -6.67 12.49 -17.76
CA GLY A 23 -7.14 11.30 -18.48
C GLY A 23 -6.73 9.96 -17.87
N ILE A 24 -6.15 9.94 -16.67
CA ILE A 24 -5.78 8.69 -15.99
C ILE A 24 -7.00 8.12 -15.28
N GLN A 25 -7.38 6.90 -15.65
CA GLN A 25 -8.57 6.21 -15.12
C GLN A 25 -8.25 4.97 -14.29
N HIS A 26 -7.02 4.46 -14.36
CA HIS A 26 -6.55 3.31 -13.57
C HIS A 26 -5.29 3.71 -12.81
N VAL A 27 -5.32 3.56 -11.48
CA VAL A 27 -4.24 4.01 -10.61
C VAL A 27 -3.90 2.92 -9.61
N ARG A 28 -2.71 2.32 -9.76
CA ARG A 28 -2.15 1.44 -8.75
C ARG A 28 -1.29 2.26 -7.79
N GLY A 29 -1.63 2.22 -6.51
CA GLY A 29 -0.93 2.98 -5.47
C GLY A 29 -0.31 2.08 -4.43
N HIS A 30 0.93 2.37 -4.07
CA HIS A 30 1.60 1.75 -2.93
C HIS A 30 1.33 2.52 -1.63
N ILE A 31 1.04 1.80 -0.57
CA ILE A 31 0.85 2.35 0.78
C ILE A 31 1.88 1.74 1.71
N ASP A 32 2.58 2.63 2.38
CA ASP A 32 3.49 2.27 3.45
C ASP A 32 2.69 1.80 4.67
N ILE A 33 3.05 0.63 5.20
CA ILE A 33 2.46 0.00 6.38
C ILE A 33 3.41 0.01 7.57
N TYR A 34 4.49 0.80 7.53
CA TYR A 34 5.45 0.94 8.63
C TYR A 34 4.83 1.51 9.93
N ASP A 35 3.64 2.10 9.87
CA ASP A 35 2.88 2.57 11.04
C ASP A 35 2.23 1.40 11.81
N PRO A 36 2.44 1.27 13.14
CA PRO A 36 1.80 0.25 13.97
C PRO A 36 0.27 0.21 13.90
N THR A 37 -0.37 1.34 13.57
CA THR A 37 -1.84 1.47 13.51
C THR A 37 -2.44 1.34 12.10
N PRO A 38 -1.65 0.83 11.14
CA PRO A 38 -1.63 1.20 9.72
C PRO A 38 -2.71 2.20 9.29
N THR A 39 -2.56 3.47 9.69
CA THR A 39 -3.59 4.50 9.51
C THR A 39 -3.92 4.76 8.04
N ALA A 40 -2.89 4.77 7.17
CA ALA A 40 -3.07 4.99 5.73
C ALA A 40 -3.84 3.86 5.06
N LEU A 41 -3.47 2.61 5.36
CA LEU A 41 -4.11 1.41 4.83
C LEU A 41 -5.61 1.39 5.14
N LYS A 42 -5.97 1.71 6.40
CA LYS A 42 -7.36 1.74 6.88
C LYS A 42 -8.19 2.89 6.29
N ALA A 43 -7.55 3.97 5.85
CA ALA A 43 -8.24 5.12 5.27
C ALA A 43 -8.62 4.91 3.79
N MET A 44 -7.90 4.04 3.08
CA MET A 44 -8.03 3.93 1.62
C MET A 44 -9.31 3.30 1.09
N PRO A 45 -10.00 2.36 1.77
CA PRO A 45 -11.32 1.90 1.35
C PRO A 45 -12.32 3.05 1.17
N GLU A 46 -12.27 4.07 2.04
CA GLU A 46 -13.12 5.26 1.92
C GLU A 46 -12.75 6.12 0.70
N VAL A 47 -11.46 6.23 0.39
CA VAL A 47 -10.97 6.92 -0.81
C VAL A 47 -11.44 6.19 -2.07
N LYS A 48 -11.27 4.85 -2.13
CA LYS A 48 -11.75 4.01 -3.23
C LYS A 48 -13.24 4.21 -3.46
N GLN A 49 -14.05 4.10 -2.41
CA GLN A 49 -15.51 4.27 -2.51
C GLN A 49 -15.90 5.65 -3.06
N LYS A 50 -15.24 6.72 -2.57
CA LYS A 50 -15.55 8.10 -3.00
C LYS A 50 -15.05 8.44 -4.39
N MET A 51 -14.10 7.68 -4.94
CA MET A 51 -13.49 7.93 -6.26
C MET A 51 -13.90 6.90 -7.32
N ALA A 52 -14.64 5.86 -6.96
CA ALA A 52 -15.02 4.75 -7.83
C ALA A 52 -15.77 5.15 -9.11
N SER A 53 -16.45 6.30 -9.11
CA SER A 53 -17.12 6.84 -10.31
C SER A 53 -16.17 7.52 -11.30
N TRP A 54 -14.92 7.78 -10.92
CA TRP A 54 -13.95 8.53 -11.72
C TRP A 54 -12.68 7.73 -12.02
N VAL A 55 -12.20 6.94 -11.06
CA VAL A 55 -10.92 6.22 -11.16
C VAL A 55 -11.04 4.86 -10.49
N ASP A 56 -10.51 3.84 -11.16
CA ASP A 56 -10.30 2.50 -10.60
C ASP A 56 -8.95 2.44 -9.88
N ILE A 57 -8.95 1.92 -8.66
CA ILE A 57 -7.80 1.98 -7.74
C ILE A 57 -7.52 0.59 -7.16
N PRO A 58 -6.72 -0.25 -7.85
CA PRO A 58 -6.07 -1.39 -7.22
C PRO A 58 -4.98 -0.90 -6.26
N GLN A 59 -4.92 -1.46 -5.06
CA GLN A 59 -4.08 -0.99 -3.96
C GLN A 59 -3.01 -2.02 -3.61
N GLU A 60 -1.78 -1.56 -3.42
CA GLU A 60 -0.67 -2.40 -3.00
C GLU A 60 -0.10 -1.91 -1.66
N GLY A 61 0.15 -2.79 -0.70
CA GLY A 61 0.88 -2.45 0.53
C GLY A 61 2.36 -2.76 0.38
N ILE A 62 3.30 -1.86 0.68
CA ILE A 62 4.75 -2.18 0.66
C ILE A 62 5.23 -2.52 2.07
N LEU A 63 5.86 -3.68 2.21
CA LEU A 63 6.50 -4.13 3.44
C LEU A 63 8.01 -3.85 3.46
N CYS A 64 8.53 -3.29 4.56
CA CYS A 64 9.95 -2.88 4.70
C CYS A 64 10.60 -3.23 6.08
N CYS A 65 9.98 -4.04 6.95
CA CYS A 65 10.39 -4.14 8.37
C CYS A 65 11.00 -5.49 8.81
N PRO A 66 11.85 -5.51 9.87
CA PRO A 66 12.33 -6.73 10.53
C PRO A 66 11.22 -7.56 11.20
N ASP A 67 10.12 -6.94 11.64
CA ASP A 67 8.91 -7.61 12.16
C ASP A 67 7.85 -7.84 11.05
N GLY A 68 8.33 -7.98 9.81
CA GLY A 68 7.47 -7.93 8.64
C GLY A 68 6.45 -9.06 8.54
N GLU A 69 6.59 -10.20 9.23
CA GLU A 69 5.55 -11.25 9.27
C GLU A 69 4.25 -10.76 9.92
N ALA A 70 4.33 -10.08 11.06
CA ALA A 70 3.16 -9.51 11.73
C ALA A 70 2.52 -8.37 10.91
N LEU A 71 3.34 -7.65 10.14
CA LEU A 71 2.88 -6.61 9.22
C LEU A 71 2.37 -7.19 7.89
N LEU A 72 2.77 -8.40 7.51
CA LEU A 72 2.24 -9.17 6.37
C LEU A 72 0.80 -9.61 6.65
N GLU A 73 0.51 -10.05 7.89
CA GLU A 73 -0.85 -10.28 8.35
C GLU A 73 -1.69 -8.99 8.32
N LEU A 74 -1.08 -7.84 8.58
CA LEU A 74 -1.72 -6.54 8.39
C LEU A 74 -1.88 -6.18 6.90
N GLY A 75 -1.01 -6.66 6.01
CA GLY A 75 -1.15 -6.55 4.56
C GLY A 75 -2.32 -7.36 4.00
N LEU A 76 -2.75 -8.40 4.71
CA LEU A 76 -3.99 -9.15 4.43
C LEU A 76 -5.26 -8.44 4.95
N LEU A 77 -5.13 -7.26 5.56
CA LEU A 77 -6.29 -6.48 6.00
C LEU A 77 -7.20 -6.13 4.82
N PRO A 78 -8.53 -6.06 5.05
CA PRO A 78 -9.50 -5.67 4.02
C PRO A 78 -9.14 -4.29 3.44
N GLY A 79 -8.69 -4.26 2.19
CA GLY A 79 -8.40 -3.03 1.46
C GLY A 79 -7.19 -3.08 0.53
N ALA A 80 -6.22 -3.96 0.79
CA ALA A 80 -5.10 -4.21 -0.12
C ALA A 80 -5.46 -5.29 -1.14
N ASP A 81 -5.16 -5.04 -2.42
CA ASP A 81 -5.38 -5.97 -3.52
C ASP A 81 -4.10 -6.76 -3.86
N ALA A 82 -2.93 -6.25 -3.48
CA ALA A 82 -1.63 -6.92 -3.60
C ALA A 82 -0.65 -6.52 -2.48
N ILE A 83 0.39 -7.32 -2.32
CA ILE A 83 1.47 -7.09 -1.35
C ILE A 83 2.78 -6.84 -2.12
N GLY A 84 3.43 -5.72 -1.83
CA GLY A 84 4.74 -5.36 -2.33
C GLY A 84 5.81 -5.52 -1.26
N ALA A 85 7.06 -5.65 -1.69
CA ALA A 85 8.22 -5.69 -0.81
C ALA A 85 9.35 -4.80 -1.34
N ILE A 86 10.18 -4.27 -0.44
CA ILE A 86 11.39 -3.52 -0.78
C ILE A 86 12.67 -4.24 -0.30
N PRO A 87 13.03 -5.37 -0.93
CA PRO A 87 14.13 -6.23 -0.46
C PRO A 87 15.51 -5.54 -0.50
N HIS A 88 15.67 -4.51 -1.34
CA HIS A 88 16.90 -3.71 -1.41
C HIS A 88 16.98 -2.64 -0.29
N GLY A 89 15.89 -2.39 0.44
CA GLY A 89 15.83 -1.41 1.53
C GLY A 89 16.26 -1.94 2.89
N VAL A 90 16.65 -3.21 2.97
CA VAL A 90 17.04 -3.87 4.23
C VAL A 90 18.56 -3.87 4.45
N PHE A 91 18.99 -4.10 5.68
CA PHE A 91 20.39 -3.96 6.11
C PHE A 91 21.41 -4.79 5.32
N THR A 92 21.04 -5.98 4.83
CA THR A 92 21.94 -6.88 4.10
C THR A 92 21.18 -7.62 3.01
N TYR A 93 21.91 -8.10 2.01
CA TYR A 93 21.36 -8.90 0.91
C TYR A 93 20.65 -10.16 1.43
N GLU A 94 21.27 -10.87 2.37
CA GLU A 94 20.75 -12.11 2.95
C GLU A 94 19.43 -11.88 3.68
N TYR A 95 19.26 -10.72 4.32
CA TYR A 95 17.96 -10.32 4.87
C TYR A 95 16.97 -10.08 3.74
N GLY A 96 17.34 -9.36 2.68
CA GLY A 96 16.43 -9.04 1.57
C GLY A 96 15.91 -10.28 0.85
N VAL A 97 16.76 -11.29 0.66
CA VAL A 97 16.36 -12.57 0.05
C VAL A 97 15.37 -13.33 0.93
N LYS A 98 15.53 -13.32 2.26
CA LYS A 98 14.58 -13.96 3.19
C LYS A 98 13.21 -13.29 3.19
N TRP A 99 13.14 -12.00 2.89
CA TRP A 99 11.90 -11.23 2.84
C TRP A 99 11.15 -11.33 1.52
N LEU A 100 11.76 -11.92 0.48
CA LEU A 100 11.04 -12.21 -0.74
C LEU A 100 9.99 -13.28 -0.45
N PRO A 101 8.71 -13.05 -0.77
CA PRO A 101 7.65 -14.04 -0.59
C PRO A 101 7.94 -15.22 -1.52
N ALA A 102 8.54 -16.26 -0.97
CA ALA A 102 8.88 -17.47 -1.70
C ALA A 102 7.62 -18.33 -1.86
N GLY A 103 6.84 -18.09 -2.92
CA GLY A 103 5.77 -19.00 -3.39
C GLY A 103 4.54 -19.19 -2.48
N GLU A 104 4.58 -18.80 -1.21
CA GLU A 104 3.47 -18.95 -0.25
C GLU A 104 2.37 -17.89 -0.40
N TYR A 105 2.72 -16.72 -0.95
CA TYR A 105 1.78 -15.61 -1.16
C TYR A 105 1.73 -15.24 -2.65
N PRO A 106 0.76 -15.78 -3.44
CA PRO A 106 0.72 -15.58 -4.89
C PRO A 106 0.47 -14.13 -5.33
N PHE A 107 0.11 -13.25 -4.39
CA PHE A 107 -0.13 -11.82 -4.60
C PHE A 107 1.03 -10.94 -4.10
N ALA A 108 2.13 -11.55 -3.63
CA ALA A 108 3.25 -10.85 -3.05
C ALA A 108 4.44 -10.84 -4.02
N GLY A 109 4.94 -9.66 -4.37
CA GLY A 109 6.02 -9.48 -5.34
C GLY A 109 6.99 -8.38 -4.95
N ALA A 110 8.26 -8.51 -5.36
CA ALA A 110 9.21 -7.41 -5.34
C ALA A 110 9.07 -6.60 -6.63
N PHE A 111 8.90 -5.28 -6.49
CA PHE A 111 8.84 -4.33 -7.60
C PHE A 111 10.07 -3.42 -7.60
#